data_AF-A0A6A3EBT0-F1
#
_entry.id   AF-A0A6A3EBT0-F1
#
_cell.length_a   1.000
_cell.length_b   1.000
_cell.length_c   1.000
_cell.angle_alpha   90.00
_cell.angle_beta   90.00
_cell.angle_gamma   90.00
#
_symmetry.space_group_name_H-M   'P 1'
#
loop_
_entity.id
_entity.type
_entity.pdbx_description
1 polymer ?
#
loop_
_entity_poly.entity_id
_entity_poly.type
_entity_poly.pdbx_seq_one_letter_code
_entity_poly.pdbx_strand_id
1 'polypeptide(L)'
;MIDEAMRNPGTEKIARLALDKRLKVWLRKENPPENVFKELYLQRAGDGLIASQNFPFWTKYVSHFNRRYPTEKTTILDTLLSYYKDSSLFQILEKAKKVSSSEKTATTLQLSLLNRWVREKKTPEDVATLLKVEVSEPLMKTYVHKFTRKWGNSA
;
A
#
# COMPACT_ATOMS: atom_id res chain seq x y z
N MET A 1 12.74 17.63 10.46
CA MET A 1 12.44 17.20 9.05
C MET A 1 11.00 17.59 8.66
N ILE A 2 10.55 17.47 7.40
CA ILE A 2 9.15 17.81 7.01
C ILE A 2 8.13 17.03 7.87
N ASP A 3 8.37 15.75 8.14
CA ASP A 3 7.49 14.90 8.96
C ASP A 3 7.24 15.47 10.36
N GLU A 4 8.28 16.00 10.98
CA GLU A 4 8.22 16.61 12.31
C GLU A 4 7.45 17.93 12.27
N ALA A 5 7.68 18.73 11.22
CA ALA A 5 6.94 19.97 10.99
C ALA A 5 5.46 19.73 10.66
N MET A 6 5.10 18.61 10.06
CA MET A 6 3.70 18.23 9.83
C MET A 6 2.98 17.76 11.10
N ARG A 7 3.72 17.23 12.08
CA ARG A 7 3.14 16.83 13.38
C ARG A 7 2.86 18.01 14.31
N ASN A 8 3.50 19.16 14.08
CA ASN A 8 3.28 20.37 14.86
C ASN A 8 2.16 21.23 14.21
N PRO A 9 1.03 21.46 14.90
CA PRO A 9 -0.09 22.24 14.36
C PRO A 9 0.28 23.66 13.91
N GLY A 10 1.25 24.30 14.56
CA GLY A 10 1.71 25.65 14.22
C GLY A 10 2.50 25.72 12.91
N THR A 11 3.13 24.61 12.49
CA THR A 11 3.94 24.55 11.27
C THR A 11 3.33 23.67 10.18
N GLU A 12 2.26 22.95 10.47
CA GLU A 12 1.64 21.97 9.57
C GLU A 12 1.30 22.58 8.21
N LYS A 13 0.65 23.75 8.18
CA LYS A 13 0.25 24.42 6.93
C LYS A 13 1.45 24.73 6.05
N ILE A 14 2.53 25.24 6.64
CA ILE A 14 3.77 25.58 5.92
C ILE A 14 4.45 24.30 5.42
N ALA A 15 4.49 23.25 6.25
CA ALA A 15 5.05 21.96 5.87
C ALA A 15 4.30 21.33 4.68
N ARG A 16 2.96 21.37 4.68
CA ARG A 16 2.13 20.91 3.55
C ARG A 16 2.41 21.70 2.27
N LEU A 17 2.50 23.03 2.36
CA LEU A 17 2.85 23.87 1.20
C LEU A 17 4.24 23.56 0.66
N ALA A 18 5.22 23.33 1.54
CA ALA A 18 6.56 22.91 1.14
C ALA A 18 6.54 21.55 0.44
N LEU A 19 5.76 20.59 0.96
CA LEU A 19 5.63 19.27 0.38
C LEU A 19 4.95 19.32 -1.00
N ASP A 20 3.88 20.11 -1.17
CA ASP A 20 3.23 20.31 -2.47
C ASP A 20 4.18 20.90 -3.52
N LYS A 21 5.02 21.87 -3.13
CA LYS A 21 6.07 22.41 -4.01
C LYS A 21 7.09 21.32 -4.36
N ARG A 22 7.51 20.50 -3.40
CA ARG A 22 8.47 19.40 -3.61
C ARG A 22 7.91 18.33 -4.55
N LEU A 23 6.63 17.97 -4.40
CA LEU A 23 5.93 17.03 -5.30
C LEU A 23 5.94 17.52 -6.75
N LYS A 24 5.69 18.81 -6.99
CA LYS A 24 5.76 19.39 -8.35
C LYS A 24 7.17 19.29 -8.95
N VAL A 25 8.20 19.55 -8.13
CA VAL A 25 9.60 19.44 -8.57
C VAL A 25 9.96 17.99 -8.90
N TRP A 26 9.60 17.03 -8.03
CA TRP A 26 9.83 15.61 -8.28
C TRP A 26 9.12 15.13 -9.54
N LEU A 27 7.86 15.54 -9.75
CA LEU A 27 7.11 15.16 -10.94
C LEU A 27 7.74 15.72 -12.23
N ARG A 28 8.23 16.97 -12.21
CA ARG A 28 8.94 17.57 -13.35
C ARG A 28 10.25 16.87 -13.66
N LYS A 29 10.92 16.34 -12.64
CA LYS A 29 12.17 15.59 -12.76
C LYS A 29 11.95 14.09 -13.03
N GLU A 30 10.72 13.67 -13.32
CA GLU A 30 10.40 12.27 -13.58
C GLU A 30 10.84 11.32 -12.45
N ASN A 31 10.83 11.81 -11.20
CA ASN A 31 11.30 10.99 -10.09
C ASN A 31 10.35 9.80 -9.86
N PRO A 32 10.79 8.55 -9.96
CA PRO A 32 9.89 7.41 -9.83
C PRO A 32 9.14 7.41 -8.49
N PRO A 33 7.87 6.95 -8.44
CA PRO A 33 7.12 6.90 -7.19
C PRO A 33 7.79 6.08 -6.10
N GLU A 34 8.58 5.08 -6.46
CA GLU A 34 9.40 4.32 -5.52
C GLU A 34 10.47 5.19 -4.82
N ASN A 35 11.12 6.10 -5.53
CA ASN A 35 12.11 7.00 -4.94
C ASN A 35 11.43 8.01 -4.03
N VAL A 36 10.26 8.53 -4.43
CA VAL A 36 9.48 9.43 -3.57
C VAL A 36 9.00 8.71 -2.30
N PHE A 37 8.68 7.41 -2.37
CA PHE A 37 8.37 6.60 -1.20
C PHE A 37 9.53 6.59 -0.18
N LYS A 38 10.77 6.43 -0.67
CA LYS A 38 12.00 6.46 0.13
C LYS A 38 12.26 7.82 0.77
N GLU A 39 12.10 8.89 -0.01
CA GLU A 39 12.28 10.29 0.41
C GLU A 39 11.28 10.72 1.49
N LEU A 40 10.14 10.05 1.56
CA LEU A 40 9.11 10.24 2.58
C LEU A 40 9.23 9.25 3.74
N TYR A 41 10.33 8.49 3.79
CA TYR A 41 10.66 7.51 4.83
C TYR A 41 9.60 6.41 5.06
N LEU A 42 8.73 6.17 4.08
CA LEU A 42 7.60 5.24 4.20
C LEU A 42 8.05 3.76 4.21
N GLN A 43 9.20 3.45 3.61
CA GLN A 43 9.84 2.14 3.65
C GLN A 43 10.33 1.75 5.05
N ARG A 44 10.43 2.70 5.98
CA ARG A 44 10.83 2.47 7.38
C ARG A 44 9.69 2.66 8.36
N ALA A 45 8.47 2.90 7.88
CA ALA A 45 7.33 3.24 8.73
C ALA A 45 6.73 2.02 9.46
N GLY A 46 6.96 0.80 8.97
CA GLY A 46 6.46 -0.43 9.60
C GLY A 46 4.95 -0.40 9.79
N ASP A 47 4.48 -0.73 11.00
CA ASP A 47 3.06 -0.70 11.36
C ASP A 47 2.42 0.70 11.21
N GLY A 48 3.22 1.76 11.32
CA GLY A 48 2.79 3.15 11.17
C GLY A 48 2.63 3.61 9.73
N LEU A 49 2.89 2.74 8.73
CA LEU A 49 2.89 3.08 7.30
C LEU A 49 1.57 3.75 6.87
N ILE A 50 0.43 3.12 7.16
CA ILE A 50 -0.87 3.60 6.66
C ILE A 50 -1.34 4.83 7.45
N ALA A 51 -1.00 4.91 8.74
CA ALA A 51 -1.31 6.05 9.59
C ALA A 51 -0.39 7.26 9.36
N SER A 52 0.68 7.10 8.59
CA SER A 52 1.63 8.17 8.28
C SER A 52 0.94 9.29 7.49
N GLN A 53 1.12 10.53 7.95
CA GLN A 53 0.66 11.72 7.23
C GLN A 53 1.29 11.85 5.83
N ASN A 54 2.44 11.22 5.57
CA ASN A 54 3.08 11.18 4.25
C ASN A 54 2.42 10.20 3.27
N PHE A 55 1.73 9.18 3.77
CA PHE A 55 1.18 8.12 2.92
C PHE A 55 0.15 8.67 1.91
N PRO A 56 -0.81 9.54 2.30
CA PRO A 56 -1.72 10.18 1.35
C PRO A 56 -1.03 11.06 0.29
N PHE A 57 0.06 11.73 0.65
CA PHE A 57 0.81 12.54 -0.31
C PHE A 57 1.51 11.67 -1.35
N TRP A 58 2.12 10.58 -0.90
CA TRP A 58 2.74 9.63 -1.80
C TRP A 58 1.73 8.94 -2.74
N THR A 59 0.56 8.52 -2.24
CA THR A 59 -0.47 7.92 -3.11
C THR A 59 -1.01 8.91 -4.15
N LYS A 60 -1.17 10.18 -3.76
CA LYS A 60 -1.47 11.27 -4.71
C LYS A 60 -0.37 11.45 -5.75
N TYR A 61 0.90 11.34 -5.34
CA TYR A 61 2.04 11.40 -6.24
C TYR A 61 2.00 10.27 -7.28
N VAL A 62 1.78 9.02 -6.85
CA VAL A 62 1.64 7.86 -7.76
C VAL A 62 0.56 8.13 -8.82
N SER A 63 -0.61 8.66 -8.41
CA SER A 63 -1.68 9.01 -9.35
C SER A 63 -1.26 10.07 -10.37
N HIS A 64 -0.60 11.15 -9.91
CA HIS A 64 -0.12 12.20 -10.81
C HIS A 64 1.01 11.73 -11.74
N PHE A 65 1.93 10.92 -11.23
CA PHE A 65 3.02 10.32 -11.99
C PHE A 65 2.46 9.42 -13.10
N ASN A 66 1.61 8.44 -12.75
CA ASN A 66 1.03 7.50 -13.71
C ASN A 66 0.22 8.19 -14.82
N ARG A 67 -0.45 9.31 -14.50
CA ARG A 67 -1.19 10.10 -15.50
C ARG A 67 -0.26 10.85 -16.45
N ARG A 68 0.90 11.31 -15.97
CA ARG A 68 1.85 12.08 -16.77
C ARG A 68 2.80 11.18 -17.57
N TYR A 69 3.18 10.04 -17.00
CA TYR A 69 4.13 9.07 -17.54
C TYR A 69 3.48 7.67 -17.62
N PRO A 70 2.52 7.46 -18.53
CA PRO A 70 1.72 6.24 -18.58
C PRO A 70 2.53 4.98 -18.93
N THR A 71 3.68 5.13 -19.59
CA THR A 71 4.63 4.06 -19.92
C THR A 71 5.41 3.56 -18.71
N GLU A 72 5.57 4.38 -17.67
CA GLU A 72 6.33 4.08 -16.45
C GLU A 72 5.44 3.85 -15.23
N LYS A 73 4.13 3.67 -15.47
CA LYS A 73 3.15 3.57 -14.40
C LYS A 73 3.46 2.41 -13.44
N THR A 74 3.22 2.64 -12.16
CA THR A 74 3.29 1.62 -11.11
C THR A 74 1.99 1.60 -10.30
N THR A 75 1.79 0.59 -9.46
CA THR A 75 0.68 0.60 -8.50
C THR A 75 1.18 0.84 -7.09
N ILE A 76 0.28 1.32 -6.22
CA ILE A 76 0.55 1.42 -4.79
C ILE A 76 1.01 0.05 -4.26
N LEU A 77 0.29 -1.02 -4.61
CA LEU A 77 0.59 -2.36 -4.14
C LEU A 77 1.96 -2.85 -4.61
N ASP A 78 2.33 -2.65 -5.87
CA ASP A 78 3.63 -3.08 -6.40
C ASP A 78 4.79 -2.37 -5.67
N THR A 79 4.63 -1.08 -5.37
CA THR A 79 5.66 -0.37 -4.57
C THR A 79 5.70 -0.88 -3.13
N LEU A 80 4.56 -1.19 -2.51
CA LEU A 80 4.58 -1.75 -1.15
C LEU A 80 5.26 -3.12 -1.11
N LEU A 81 5.00 -3.98 -2.11
CA LEU A 81 5.59 -5.31 -2.20
C LEU A 81 7.09 -5.29 -2.54
N SER A 82 7.64 -4.20 -3.06
CA SER A 82 9.09 -4.07 -3.25
C SER A 82 9.85 -3.80 -1.95
N TYR A 83 9.18 -3.35 -0.88
CA TYR A 83 9.77 -3.11 0.44
C TYR A 83 9.31 -4.08 1.52
N TYR A 84 8.07 -4.56 1.43
CA TYR A 84 7.45 -5.41 2.43
C TYR A 84 7.13 -6.76 1.81
N LYS A 85 7.62 -7.84 2.45
CA LYS A 85 7.22 -9.20 2.07
C LYS A 85 5.71 -9.35 2.21
N ASP A 86 5.11 -10.22 1.38
CA ASP A 86 3.68 -10.53 1.36
C ASP A 86 3.04 -10.66 2.76
N SER A 87 3.61 -11.52 3.61
CA SER A 87 3.10 -11.79 4.96
C SER A 87 3.25 -10.58 5.89
N SER A 88 4.37 -9.86 5.81
CA SER A 88 4.61 -8.65 6.59
C SER A 88 3.67 -7.51 6.19
N LEU A 89 3.46 -7.30 4.89
CA LEU A 89 2.51 -6.31 4.39
C LEU A 89 1.09 -6.65 4.85
N PHE A 90 0.70 -7.92 4.77
CA PHE A 90 -0.60 -8.36 5.25
C PHE A 90 -0.79 -8.05 6.75
N GLN A 91 0.21 -8.31 7.59
CA GLN A 91 0.15 -8.01 9.03
C GLN A 91 0.07 -6.50 9.32
N ILE A 92 0.83 -5.67 8.60
CA ILE A 92 0.75 -4.20 8.71
C ILE A 92 -0.68 -3.74 8.39
N LEU A 93 -1.28 -4.27 7.33
CA LEU A 93 -2.65 -3.92 6.92
C LEU A 93 -3.69 -4.42 7.94
N GLU A 94 -3.53 -5.61 8.51
CA GLU A 94 -4.40 -6.12 9.58
C GLU A 94 -4.38 -5.24 10.83
N LYS A 95 -3.21 -4.76 11.24
CA LYS A 95 -3.10 -3.80 12.35
C LYS A 95 -3.75 -2.46 11.98
N ALA A 96 -3.47 -1.94 10.78
CA ALA A 96 -4.04 -0.68 10.31
C ALA A 96 -5.56 -0.72 10.15
N LYS A 97 -6.16 -1.90 9.89
CA LYS A 97 -7.62 -2.07 9.88
C LYS A 97 -8.27 -1.82 11.24
N LYS A 98 -7.55 -2.02 12.34
CA LYS A 98 -8.06 -1.80 13.70
C LYS A 98 -8.04 -0.32 14.12
N VAL A 99 -7.47 0.56 13.30
CA VAL A 99 -7.38 1.99 13.57
C VAL A 99 -8.33 2.72 12.63
N SER A 100 -9.31 3.44 13.20
CA SER A 100 -10.43 4.04 12.45
C SER A 100 -9.98 4.98 11.31
N SER A 101 -8.88 5.72 11.51
CA SER A 101 -8.36 6.63 10.47
C SER A 101 -7.71 5.92 9.28
N SER A 102 -7.28 4.66 9.44
CA SER A 102 -6.63 3.86 8.40
C SER A 102 -7.47 2.70 7.88
N GLU A 103 -8.59 2.38 8.52
CA GLU A 103 -9.40 1.19 8.25
C GLU A 103 -9.76 1.03 6.77
N LYS A 104 -10.33 2.08 6.16
CA LYS A 104 -10.78 2.04 4.76
C LYS A 104 -9.63 1.79 3.80
N THR A 105 -8.51 2.50 4.00
CA THR A 105 -7.31 2.37 3.16
C THR A 105 -6.69 0.98 3.31
N ALA A 106 -6.56 0.52 4.55
CA ALA A 106 -5.98 -0.78 4.86
C ALA A 106 -6.82 -1.93 4.29
N THR A 107 -8.15 -1.85 4.41
CA THR A 107 -9.09 -2.82 3.82
C THR A 107 -8.96 -2.87 2.30
N THR A 108 -8.87 -1.71 1.64
CA THR A 108 -8.72 -1.63 0.17
C THR A 108 -7.41 -2.26 -0.31
N LEU A 109 -6.31 -1.99 0.40
CA LEU A 109 -5.00 -2.58 0.08
C LEU A 109 -4.96 -4.08 0.37
N GLN A 110 -5.59 -4.53 1.45
CA GLN A 110 -5.68 -5.95 1.76
C GLN A 110 -6.47 -6.69 0.67
N LEU A 111 -7.61 -6.15 0.23
CA LEU A 111 -8.37 -6.71 -0.90
C LEU A 111 -7.53 -6.76 -2.18
N SER A 112 -6.71 -5.73 -2.43
CA SER A 112 -5.82 -5.68 -3.58
C SER A 112 -4.74 -6.77 -3.50
N LEU A 113 -4.17 -7.01 -2.32
CA LEU A 113 -3.20 -8.06 -2.05
C LEU A 113 -3.80 -9.47 -2.23
N LEU A 114 -5.00 -9.72 -1.69
CA LEU A 114 -5.71 -10.99 -1.93
C LEU A 114 -5.99 -11.20 -3.42
N ASN A 115 -6.46 -10.17 -4.12
CA ASN A 115 -6.69 -10.26 -5.57
C ASN A 115 -5.38 -10.48 -6.35
N ARG A 116 -4.25 -9.98 -5.86
CA ARG A 116 -2.91 -10.20 -6.44
C ARG A 116 -2.53 -11.68 -6.30
N TRP A 117 -2.63 -12.26 -5.11
CA TRP A 117 -2.35 -13.69 -4.90
C TRP A 117 -3.25 -14.61 -5.74
N VAL A 118 -4.53 -14.25 -5.90
CA VAL A 118 -5.43 -14.98 -6.81
C VAL A 118 -4.93 -14.89 -8.27
N ARG A 119 -4.46 -13.72 -8.73
CA ARG A 119 -3.89 -13.58 -10.10
C ARG A 119 -2.62 -14.40 -10.27
N GLU A 120 -1.80 -14.48 -9.22
CA GLU A 120 -0.56 -15.26 -9.17
C GLU A 120 -0.80 -16.76 -8.96
N LYS A 121 -2.07 -17.19 -8.89
CA LYS A 121 -2.48 -18.59 -8.69
C LYS A 121 -1.94 -19.22 -7.40
N LYS A 122 -1.70 -18.44 -6.34
CA LYS A 122 -1.37 -18.98 -5.02
C LYS A 122 -2.57 -19.76 -4.48
N THR A 123 -2.40 -21.04 -4.20
CA THR A 123 -3.52 -21.88 -3.74
C THR A 123 -4.02 -21.42 -2.37
N PRO A 124 -5.25 -21.78 -1.96
CA PRO A 124 -5.71 -21.53 -0.61
C PRO A 124 -4.75 -22.06 0.47
N GLU A 125 -4.13 -23.22 0.25
CA GLU A 125 -3.18 -23.86 1.16
C GLU A 125 -1.87 -23.07 1.26
N ASP A 126 -1.34 -22.56 0.13
CA ASP A 126 -0.16 -21.71 0.09
C ASP A 126 -0.40 -20.41 0.87
N VAL A 127 -1.56 -19.79 0.66
CA VAL A 127 -1.92 -18.53 1.35
C VAL A 127 -2.18 -18.77 2.84
N ALA A 128 -2.84 -19.87 3.22
CA ALA A 128 -2.99 -20.25 4.62
C ALA A 128 -1.63 -20.44 5.31
N THR A 129 -0.70 -21.12 4.64
CA THR A 129 0.68 -21.33 5.12
C THR A 129 1.44 -20.00 5.25
N LEU A 130 1.35 -19.13 4.24
CA LEU A 130 1.95 -17.80 4.23
C LEU A 130 1.46 -16.93 5.40
N LEU A 131 0.16 -17.00 5.68
CA LEU A 131 -0.49 -16.24 6.74
C LEU A 131 -0.40 -16.90 8.12
N LYS A 132 0.01 -18.17 8.18
CA LYS A 132 0.06 -19.01 9.39
C LYS A 132 -1.32 -19.13 10.05
N VAL A 133 -2.34 -19.41 9.24
CA VAL A 133 -3.73 -19.57 9.67
C VAL A 133 -4.34 -20.83 9.04
N GLU A 134 -5.46 -21.29 9.57
CA GLU A 134 -6.21 -22.38 8.95
C GLU A 134 -7.01 -21.91 7.73
N VAL A 135 -7.21 -22.80 6.76
CA VAL A 135 -8.08 -22.54 5.59
C VAL A 135 -9.55 -22.33 6.01
N SER A 136 -9.93 -22.83 7.19
CA SER A 136 -11.26 -22.69 7.79
C SER A 136 -11.58 -21.26 8.27
N GLU A 137 -10.57 -20.40 8.44
CA GLU A 137 -10.71 -19.04 8.96
C GLU A 137 -11.57 -18.14 8.04
N PRO A 138 -12.34 -17.18 8.57
CA PRO A 138 -13.25 -16.34 7.77
C PRO A 138 -12.60 -15.62 6.59
N LEU A 139 -11.37 -15.12 6.78
CA LEU A 139 -10.58 -14.52 5.71
C LEU A 139 -10.27 -15.54 4.61
N MET A 140 -9.86 -16.75 4.98
CA MET A 140 -9.49 -17.79 4.03
C MET A 140 -10.70 -18.30 3.26
N LYS A 141 -11.89 -18.38 3.88
CA LYS A 141 -13.15 -18.64 3.15
C LYS A 141 -13.40 -17.61 2.04
N THR A 142 -13.14 -16.33 2.32
CA THR A 142 -13.25 -15.25 1.32
C THR A 142 -12.22 -15.45 0.20
N TYR A 143 -10.99 -15.83 0.53
CA TYR A 143 -9.94 -16.09 -0.44
C TYR A 143 -10.26 -17.32 -1.32
N VAL A 144 -10.65 -18.44 -0.72
CA VAL A 144 -11.10 -19.66 -1.42
C VAL A 144 -12.21 -19.33 -2.40
N HIS A 145 -13.25 -18.63 -1.97
CA HIS A 145 -14.35 -18.24 -2.86
C HIS A 145 -13.86 -17.42 -4.07
N LYS A 146 -12.97 -16.44 -3.85
CA LYS A 146 -12.38 -15.64 -4.94
C LYS A 146 -11.52 -16.48 -5.88
N PHE A 147 -10.72 -17.40 -5.33
CA PHE A 147 -9.83 -18.28 -6.08
C PHE A 147 -10.64 -19.24 -6.96
N THR A 148 -11.59 -19.98 -6.36
CA THR A 148 -12.46 -20.92 -7.08
C THR A 148 -13.31 -20.21 -8.13
N ARG A 149 -13.84 -19.01 -7.85
CA ARG A 149 -14.58 -18.24 -8.85
C ARG A 149 -13.74 -17.89 -10.08
N LYS A 150 -12.42 -17.68 -9.91
CA LYS A 150 -11.52 -17.32 -11.01
C LYS A 150 -10.96 -18.52 -11.76
N TRP A 151 -10.65 -19.62 -11.07
CA TRP A 151 -9.89 -20.74 -11.61
C TRP A 151 -10.59 -22.11 -11.50
N GLY A 152 -11.75 -22.18 -10.85
CA GLY A 152 -12.46 -23.44 -10.57
C GLY A 152 -13.10 -24.12 -11.78
N ASN A 153 -13.18 -23.43 -12.92
CA ASN A 153 -13.66 -23.99 -14.20
C ASN A 153 -12.50 -24.29 -15.17
N SER A 154 -11.27 -24.44 -14.67
CA SER A 154 -10.08 -24.72 -15.49
C SER A 154 -9.62 -26.18 -15.44
N ALA A 155 -10.52 -27.10 -15.10
CA ALA A 155 -10.31 -28.55 -15.12
C ALA A 155 -11.16 -29.20 -16.22
#